data_AF-K1TTD1-F1
#
_entry.id   AF-K1TTD1-F1
#
_cell.length_a   1.000
_cell.length_b   1.000
_cell.length_c   1.000
_cell.angle_alpha   90.00
_cell.angle_beta   90.00
_cell.angle_gamma   90.00
#
_symmetry.space_group_name_H-M   'P 1'
#
loop_
_entity.id
_entity.type
_entity.pdbx_description
1 polymer ?
#
loop_
_entity_poly.entity_id
_entity_poly.type
_entity_poly.pdbx_seq_one_letter_code
_entity_poly.pdbx_strand_id
1 'polypeptide(L)'
;KYTGKQLEFEFSSGGTFPEDLSRYKLIVHCGGCTLSEREMKYRIACAKDAGVPITNYGICIAYIHGILKRSVQPFPAISALLD
;
A
#
# COMPACT_ATOMS: atom_id res chain seq x y z
N LYS A 1 14.60 -8.97 -4.87
CA LYS A 1 14.77 -9.25 -6.32
C LYS A 1 14.38 -8.04 -7.17
N TYR A 2 13.12 -7.59 -7.14
CA TYR A 2 12.64 -6.45 -7.95
C TYR A 2 13.49 -5.17 -7.83
N THR A 3 13.80 -4.71 -6.61
CA THR A 3 14.54 -3.45 -6.39
C THR A 3 16.06 -3.61 -6.37
N GLY A 4 16.59 -4.83 -6.27
CA GLY A 4 18.01 -5.08 -5.98
C GLY A 4 18.52 -4.59 -4.61
N LYS A 5 17.66 -4.01 -3.75
CA LYS A 5 18.06 -3.47 -2.43
C LYS A 5 17.94 -4.50 -1.32
N GLN A 6 18.74 -4.35 -0.26
CA GLN A 6 18.49 -4.98 1.03
C GLN A 6 17.45 -4.13 1.78
N LEU A 7 16.28 -4.71 2.00
CA LEU A 7 15.16 -4.03 2.67
C LEU A 7 15.00 -4.62 4.07
N GLU A 8 14.86 -3.75 5.05
CA GLU A 8 14.42 -4.12 6.39
C GLU A 8 12.89 -4.10 6.42
N PHE A 9 12.31 -5.23 6.81
CA PHE A 9 10.86 -5.39 6.89
C PHE A 9 10.42 -5.46 8.34
N GLU A 10 9.39 -4.70 8.66
CA GLU A 10 8.65 -4.82 9.90
C GLU A 10 7.21 -5.18 9.59
N PHE A 11 6.63 -6.03 10.43
CA PHE A 11 5.29 -6.57 10.24
C PHE A 11 4.39 -6.16 11.40
N SER A 12 3.18 -5.72 11.06
CA SER A 12 2.12 -5.43 12.02
C SER A 12 0.84 -6.13 11.55
N SER A 13 0.08 -6.67 12.51
CA SER A 13 -1.09 -7.50 12.23
C SER A 13 -2.24 -7.25 13.22
N GLY A 14 -3.46 -7.53 12.78
CA GLY A 14 -4.67 -7.33 13.58
C GLY A 14 -5.00 -5.85 13.75
N GLY A 15 -5.43 -5.47 14.95
CA GLY A 15 -5.76 -4.09 15.31
C GLY A 15 -4.54 -3.19 15.54
N THR A 16 -3.33 -3.76 15.62
CA THR A 16 -2.12 -2.96 15.83
C THR A 16 -1.75 -2.21 14.55
N PHE A 17 -1.31 -0.96 14.73
CA PHE A 17 -0.76 -0.11 13.67
C PHE A 17 0.28 0.79 14.34
N PRO A 18 1.53 0.84 13.84
CA PRO A 18 2.58 1.59 14.51
C PRO A 18 2.21 3.08 14.65
N GLU A 19 2.46 3.65 15.83
CA GLU A 19 2.19 5.08 16.08
C GLU A 19 3.18 5.98 15.35
N ASP A 20 4.46 5.63 15.38
CA ASP A 20 5.50 6.32 14.61
C ASP A 20 5.72 5.64 13.26
N LEU A 21 5.16 6.28 12.22
CA LEU A 21 5.36 5.86 10.83
C LEU A 21 6.56 6.53 10.16
N SER A 22 7.10 7.61 10.74
CA SER A 22 8.10 8.48 10.09
C SER A 22 9.41 7.74 9.74
N ARG A 23 9.68 6.64 10.45
CA ARG A 23 10.82 5.76 10.20
C ARG A 23 10.70 4.93 8.92
N TYR A 24 9.51 4.74 8.37
CA TYR A 24 9.30 3.91 7.19
C TYR A 24 9.42 4.70 5.88
N LYS A 25 9.86 4.01 4.83
CA LYS A 25 9.92 4.57 3.46
C LYS A 25 8.73 4.18 2.59
N LEU A 26 8.00 3.13 2.97
CA LEU A 26 6.83 2.62 2.26
C LEU A 26 6.02 1.74 3.21
N ILE A 27 4.71 1.90 3.19
CA ILE A 27 3.75 0.99 3.84
C ILE A 27 3.13 0.11 2.75
N VAL A 28 3.14 -1.20 2.96
CA VAL A 28 2.40 -2.15 2.11
C VAL A 28 1.29 -2.76 2.96
N HIS A 29 0.07 -2.25 2.81
CA HIS A 29 -1.08 -2.68 3.59
C HIS A 29 -1.75 -3.92 2.99
N CYS A 30 -2.37 -4.77 3.81
CA CYS A 30 -3.18 -5.87 3.29
C CYS A 30 -4.46 -5.35 2.62
N GLY A 31 -5.27 -6.26 2.05
CA GLY A 31 -6.57 -5.90 1.48
C GLY A 31 -7.61 -5.40 2.50
N GLY A 32 -7.34 -5.51 3.80
CA GLY A 32 -8.22 -5.01 4.86
C GLY A 32 -9.55 -5.78 4.97
N CYS A 33 -9.63 -7.03 4.52
CA CYS A 33 -10.88 -7.79 4.46
C CYS A 33 -11.57 -8.00 5.82
N THR A 34 -10.83 -7.90 6.92
CA THR A 34 -11.34 -8.00 8.29
C THR A 34 -11.44 -6.64 9.01
N LEU A 35 -11.08 -5.54 8.35
CA LEU A 35 -11.13 -4.20 8.93
C LEU A 35 -12.41 -3.48 8.52
N SER A 36 -12.89 -2.60 9.38
CA SER A 36 -13.93 -1.64 9.00
C SER A 36 -13.39 -0.61 8.01
N GLU A 37 -14.29 -0.01 7.22
CA GLU A 37 -13.94 1.10 6.33
C GLU A 37 -13.31 2.27 7.10
N ARG A 38 -13.79 2.54 8.31
CA ARG A 38 -13.26 3.59 9.19
C ARG A 38 -11.80 3.34 9.56
N GLU A 39 -11.46 2.13 9.97
CA GLU A 39 -10.08 1.77 10.32
C GLU A 39 -9.15 1.84 9.10
N MET A 40 -9.61 1.40 7.94
CA MET A 40 -8.84 1.48 6.69
C MET A 40 -8.52 2.95 6.33
N LYS A 41 -9.54 3.82 6.36
CA LYS A 41 -9.36 5.26 6.10
C LYS A 41 -8.45 5.92 7.14
N TYR A 42 -8.60 5.56 8.41
CA TYR A 42 -7.74 6.06 9.48
C TYR A 42 -6.27 5.73 9.21
N ARG A 43 -5.94 4.48 8.88
CA ARG A 43 -4.56 4.07 8.58
C ARG A 43 -3.97 4.80 7.36
N ILE A 44 -4.78 5.00 6.31
CA ILE A 44 -4.38 5.78 5.13
C ILE A 44 -4.12 7.24 5.50
N ALA A 45 -4.97 7.84 6.35
CA ALA A 45 -4.79 9.21 6.83
C ALA A 45 -3.49 9.35 7.64
N CYS A 46 -3.24 8.46 8.60
CA CYS A 46 -1.99 8.45 9.37
C CYS A 46 -0.74 8.36 8.47
N ALA A 47 -0.76 7.50 7.46
CA ALA A 47 0.33 7.40 6.50
C ALA A 47 0.55 8.70 5.72
N LYS A 48 -0.55 9.35 5.29
CA LYS A 48 -0.50 10.63 4.59
C LYS A 48 0.03 11.75 5.49
N ASP A 49 -0.43 11.83 6.74
CA ASP A 49 -0.01 12.84 7.72
C ASP A 49 1.48 12.68 8.08
N ALA A 50 1.98 11.45 8.14
CA ALA A 50 3.40 11.15 8.31
C ALA A 50 4.24 11.36 7.04
N GLY A 51 3.62 11.67 5.90
CA GLY A 51 4.31 11.82 4.62
C GLY A 51 4.89 10.50 4.07
N VAL A 52 4.36 9.36 4.50
CA VAL A 52 4.85 8.02 4.12
C VAL A 52 3.96 7.45 3.01
N PRO A 53 4.53 7.09 1.84
CA PRO A 53 3.77 6.43 0.79
C PRO A 53 3.14 5.13 1.28
N ILE A 54 1.88 4.90 0.89
CA ILE A 54 1.14 3.68 1.21
C ILE A 54 0.61 3.04 -0.07
N THR A 55 0.78 1.73 -0.18
CA THR A 55 0.16 0.87 -1.20
C THR A 55 -0.49 -0.34 -0.53
N ASN A 56 -1.08 -1.24 -1.32
CA ASN A 56 -1.59 -2.50 -0.80
C ASN A 56 -1.01 -3.72 -1.53
N TYR A 57 -1.25 -4.92 -1.00
CA TYR A 57 -0.78 -6.18 -1.59
C TYR A 57 -1.20 -6.32 -3.06
N GLY A 58 -2.47 -6.05 -3.40
CA GLY A 58 -2.95 -6.18 -4.77
C GLY A 58 -2.21 -5.28 -5.76
N ILE A 59 -2.06 -3.99 -5.43
CA ILE A 59 -1.35 -3.03 -6.29
C ILE A 59 0.14 -3.36 -6.37
N CYS A 60 0.78 -3.66 -5.24
CA CYS A 60 2.21 -3.96 -5.19
C CYS A 60 2.55 -5.24 -5.99
N ILE A 61 1.78 -6.30 -5.80
CA ILE A 61 1.93 -7.56 -6.54
C ILE A 61 1.70 -7.32 -8.03
N ALA A 62 0.60 -6.64 -8.40
CA ALA A 62 0.30 -6.37 -9.80
C ALA A 62 1.39 -5.53 -10.48
N TYR A 63 1.96 -4.56 -9.77
CA TYR A 63 3.07 -3.73 -10.26
C TYR A 63 4.34 -4.56 -10.47
N ILE A 64 4.75 -5.35 -9.47
CA ILE A 64 5.95 -6.20 -9.53
C ILE A 64 5.85 -7.22 -10.66
N HIS A 65 4.66 -7.76 -10.92
CA HIS A 65 4.42 -8.73 -11.98
C HIS A 65 4.11 -8.11 -13.35
N GLY A 66 4.07 -6.78 -13.48
CA GLY A 66 3.83 -6.10 -14.76
C GLY A 66 2.39 -6.16 -15.28
N ILE A 67 1.42 -6.47 -14.40
CA ILE A 67 -0.01 -6.60 -14.77
C ILE A 67 -0.87 -5.44 -14.26
N LEU A 68 -0.30 -4.46 -13.54
CA LEU A 68 -1.08 -3.38 -12.91
C LEU A 68 -1.97 -2.61 -13.90
N LYS A 69 -1.41 -2.18 -15.05
CA LYS A 69 -2.17 -1.44 -16.09
C LYS A 69 -3.37 -2.24 -16.58
N ARG A 70 -3.19 -3.55 -16.84
CA ARG A 70 -4.28 -4.44 -17.24
C ARG A 70 -5.32 -4.59 -16.15
N SER A 71 -4.91 -4.72 -14.89
CA SER A 71 -5.80 -4.89 -13.73
C SER A 71 -6.70 -3.68 -13.47
N VAL A 72 -6.21 -2.46 -13.72
CA VAL A 72 -6.98 -1.23 -13.51
C VAL A 72 -7.68 -0.71 -14.76
N GLN A 73 -7.50 -1.36 -15.92
CA GLN A 73 -8.12 -1.00 -17.19
C GLN A 73 -9.65 -0.81 -17.11
N PRO A 74 -10.43 -1.58 -16.32
CA PRO A 74 -11.87 -1.33 -16.13
C PRO A 74 -12.21 0.02 -15.46
N PHE A 75 -11.22 0.73 -14.93
CA PHE A 75 -11.36 2.03 -14.28
C PHE A 75 -10.62 3.09 -15.11
N PRO A 76 -11.26 3.71 -16.13
CA PRO A 76 -10.57 4.58 -17.09
C PRO A 76 -9.78 5.72 -16.44
N ALA A 77 -10.35 6.38 -15.43
CA ALA A 77 -9.71 7.47 -14.70
C ALA A 77 -8.43 7.03 -13.96
N ILE A 78 -8.36 5.78 -13.50
CA ILE A 78 -7.18 5.22 -12.84
C ILE A 78 -6.17 4.70 -13.87
N SER A 79 -6.66 4.03 -14.91
CA SER A 79 -5.79 3.53 -15.99
C SER A 79 -4.99 4.65 -16.65
N ALA A 80 -5.60 5.83 -16.84
CA ALA A 80 -4.95 7.00 -17.42
C ALA A 80 -3.82 7.59 -16.56
N LEU A 81 -3.74 7.23 -15.26
CA LEU A 81 -2.63 7.65 -14.38
C LEU A 81 -1.36 6.80 -14.57
N LEU A 82 -1.44 5.71 -15.33
CA LEU A 82 -0.36 4.75 -15.56
C LEU A 82 0.24 4.83 -16.97
N ASP A 83 -0.20 5.80 -17.77
CA ASP A 83 0.29 6.13 -19.12
C ASP A 83 1.28 7.30 -19.07
#